data_AF-A0AAW2LLV9-F1
#
_entry.id   AF-A0AAW2LLV9-F1
#
_cell.length_a   1.000
_cell.length_b   1.000
_cell.length_c   1.000
_cell.angle_alpha   90.00
_cell.angle_beta   90.00
_cell.angle_gamma   90.00
#
_symmetry.space_group_name_H-M   'P 1'
#
loop_
_entity.id
_entity.type
_entity.pdbx_description
1 polymer ?
#
loop_
_entity_poly.entity_id
_entity_poly.type
_entity_poly.pdbx_seq_one_letter_code
_entity_poly.pdbx_strand_id
1 'polypeptide(L)'
;MEHSRLVMISVPFNGTNWLTWSRSVRIALQGKDKLGFIDGSCGKPTEDSIELKQWKITDSLVRTWILRTMTKDIMNAFLYAALARSLWTELEARYGESDGPLLYKIRREISSIT
;
A
#
# COMPACT_ATOMS: atom_id res chain seq x y z
N MET A 1 -17.95 20.31 -11.67
CA MET A 1 -16.63 20.13 -12.31
C MET A 1 -16.01 18.87 -11.73
N GLU A 2 -16.20 17.78 -12.45
CA GLU A 2 -15.80 16.41 -12.09
C GLU A 2 -14.40 16.10 -12.62
N HIS A 3 -13.36 16.13 -11.77
CA HIS A 3 -12.08 15.45 -12.05
C HIS A 3 -11.35 15.09 -10.74
N SER A 4 -11.97 14.28 -9.89
CA SER A 4 -11.25 13.60 -8.81
C SER A 4 -11.45 12.08 -8.86
N ARG A 5 -11.45 11.54 -10.09
CA ARG A 5 -11.11 10.12 -10.34
C ARG A 5 -9.59 9.93 -10.34
N LEU A 6 -8.89 10.58 -9.40
CA LEU A 6 -7.43 10.56 -9.34
C LEU A 6 -6.98 9.15 -8.96
N VAL A 7 -6.49 8.45 -10.00
CA VAL A 7 -5.78 7.18 -9.97
C VAL A 7 -6.53 6.07 -9.25
N MET A 8 -7.58 5.54 -9.90
CA MET A 8 -7.80 4.10 -9.77
C MET A 8 -6.49 3.45 -10.19
N ILE A 9 -5.85 2.73 -9.27
CA ILE A 9 -4.68 1.92 -9.59
C ILE A 9 -5.14 0.96 -10.70
N SER A 10 -4.76 1.27 -11.95
CA SER A 10 -5.24 0.56 -13.15
C SER A 10 -4.83 -0.91 -13.14
N VAL A 11 -3.68 -1.19 -12.53
CA VAL A 11 -3.10 -2.54 -12.43
C VAL A 11 -3.09 -2.95 -10.95
N PRO A 12 -3.92 -3.93 -10.54
CA PRO A 12 -3.89 -4.45 -9.18
C PRO A 12 -2.48 -4.91 -8.77
N PHE A 13 -2.16 -4.82 -7.49
CA PHE A 13 -0.93 -5.41 -6.97
C PHE A 13 -0.97 -6.93 -7.17
N ASN A 14 0.03 -7.46 -7.86
CA ASN A 14 0.12 -8.88 -8.22
C ASN A 14 1.41 -9.55 -7.70
N GLY A 15 2.17 -8.85 -6.85
CA GLY A 15 3.39 -9.35 -6.23
C GLY A 15 4.68 -9.03 -6.98
N THR A 16 4.60 -8.61 -8.26
CA THR A 16 5.77 -8.29 -9.10
C THR A 16 5.81 -6.84 -9.55
N ASN A 17 4.85 -6.03 -9.12
CA ASN A 17 4.71 -4.62 -9.51
C ASN A 17 4.78 -3.69 -8.28
N TRP A 18 5.55 -4.07 -7.26
CA TRP A 18 5.58 -3.37 -5.98
C TRP A 18 5.99 -1.91 -6.13
N LEU A 19 7.06 -1.64 -6.88
CA LEU A 19 7.59 -0.27 -7.01
C LEU A 19 6.55 0.69 -7.60
N THR A 20 5.91 0.28 -8.70
CA THR A 20 4.89 1.08 -9.37
C THR A 20 3.63 1.20 -8.53
N TRP A 21 3.12 0.07 -8.01
CA TRP A 21 1.90 0.04 -7.20
C TRP A 21 2.04 0.85 -5.92
N SER A 22 3.13 0.66 -5.17
CA SER A 22 3.34 1.35 -3.89
C SER A 22 3.47 2.85 -4.06
N ARG A 23 4.11 3.31 -5.15
CA ARG A 23 4.20 4.73 -5.49
C ARG A 23 2.80 5.30 -5.81
N SER A 24 1.99 4.59 -6.58
CA SER A 24 0.60 5.01 -6.87
C SER A 24 -0.26 5.08 -5.60
N VAL A 25 -0.15 4.10 -4.69
CA VAL A 25 -0.83 4.13 -3.39
C VAL A 25 -0.43 5.35 -2.58
N ARG A 26 0.88 5.61 -2.43
CA ARG A 26 1.39 6.77 -1.67
C ARG A 26 0.86 8.09 -2.23
N ILE A 27 0.88 8.28 -3.55
CA ILE A 27 0.35 9.49 -4.21
C ILE A 27 -1.15 9.65 -3.95
N ALA A 28 -1.93 8.57 -4.10
CA ALA A 28 -3.38 8.62 -3.89
C ALA A 28 -3.75 8.93 -2.42
N LEU A 29 -3.02 8.38 -1.46
CA LEU A 29 -3.22 8.68 -0.04
C LEU A 29 -2.77 10.10 0.31
N GLN A 30 -1.68 10.59 -0.28
CA GLN A 30 -1.22 11.97 -0.10
C GLN A 30 -2.26 12.97 -0.61
N GLY A 31 -2.86 12.73 -1.78
CA GLY A 31 -3.95 13.56 -2.30
C GLY A 31 -5.23 13.56 -1.46
N LYS A 32 -5.35 12.67 -0.47
CA LYS A 32 -6.49 12.57 0.46
C LYS A 32 -6.14 12.94 1.89
N ASP A 33 -4.91 13.40 2.15
CA ASP A 33 -4.38 13.65 3.49
C ASP A 33 -4.49 12.41 4.41
N LYS A 34 -4.16 11.23 3.85
CA LYS A 34 -4.21 9.93 4.55
C LYS A 34 -2.89 9.17 4.52
N LEU A 35 -1.83 9.75 3.96
CA LEU A 35 -0.51 9.13 3.90
C LEU A 35 0.01 8.78 5.30
N GLY A 36 -0.33 9.60 6.30
CA GLY A 36 0.07 9.41 7.68
C GLY A 36 -0.33 8.09 8.33
N PHE A 37 -1.39 7.45 7.83
CA PHE A 37 -1.86 6.15 8.33
C PHE A 37 -0.96 4.98 7.92
N ILE A 38 -0.18 5.14 6.84
CA ILE A 38 0.72 4.09 6.35
C ILE A 38 2.19 4.40 6.61
N ASP A 39 2.61 5.65 6.76
CA ASP A 39 4.00 6.01 7.11
C ASP A 39 4.24 6.14 8.62
N GLY A 40 3.17 6.26 9.42
CA GLY A 40 3.21 6.35 10.88
C GLY A 40 3.23 7.78 11.43
N SER A 41 3.21 8.81 10.58
CA SER A 41 3.10 10.21 11.01
C SER A 41 1.73 10.54 11.62
N CYS A 42 0.68 9.79 11.27
CA CYS A 42 -0.63 9.85 11.94
C CYS A 42 -0.75 8.70 12.96
N GLY A 43 -0.14 8.91 14.14
CA GLY A 43 -0.17 7.93 15.23
C GLY A 43 -1.58 7.69 15.80
N LYS A 44 -1.78 6.53 16.41
CA LYS A 44 -3.02 6.20 17.13
C LYS A 44 -3.21 7.18 18.31
N PRO A 45 -4.36 7.88 18.41
CA PRO A 45 -4.68 8.72 19.56
C PRO A 45 -4.76 7.91 20.87
N THR A 46 -4.72 8.62 22.00
CA THR A 46 -4.93 8.03 23.33
C THR A 46 -6.33 7.41 23.45
N GLU A 47 -6.51 6.45 24.37
CA GLU A 47 -7.77 5.70 24.45
C GLU A 47 -8.98 6.55 24.85
N ASP A 48 -8.73 7.64 25.59
CA ASP A 48 -9.75 8.57 26.08
C ASP A 48 -10.05 9.73 25.12
N SER A 49 -9.37 9.78 23.97
CA SER A 49 -9.54 10.85 22.99
C SER A 49 -10.82 10.69 22.18
N ILE A 50 -11.54 11.79 21.99
CA ILE A 50 -12.77 11.86 21.17
C ILE A 50 -12.44 11.52 19.70
N GLU A 51 -11.22 11.81 19.27
CA GLU A 51 -10.68 11.57 17.94
C GLU A 51 -10.40 10.09 17.66
N LEU A 52 -10.25 9.24 18.68
CA LEU A 52 -9.91 7.81 18.51
C LEU A 52 -10.93 7.08 17.63
N LYS A 53 -12.22 7.36 17.81
CA LYS A 53 -13.29 6.73 17.02
C LYS A 53 -13.12 7.06 15.53
N GLN A 54 -12.89 8.34 15.24
CA GLN A 54 -12.71 8.81 13.86
C GLN A 54 -11.41 8.27 13.24
N TRP A 55 -10.36 8.17 14.05
CA TRP A 55 -9.09 7.58 13.65
C TRP A 55 -9.26 6.10 13.27
N LYS A 56 -9.94 5.28 14.10
CA LYS A 56 -10.21 3.86 13.84
C LYS A 56 -11.02 3.64 12.55
N ILE A 57 -12.02 4.50 12.31
CA ILE A 57 -12.81 4.46 11.07
C ILE A 57 -11.90 4.75 9.87
N THR A 58 -11.06 5.77 9.97
CA THR A 58 -10.18 6.18 8.88
C THR A 58 -9.10 5.12 8.59
N ASP A 59 -8.48 4.55 9.62
CA ASP A 59 -7.54 3.43 9.50
C ASP A 59 -8.19 2.23 8.80
N SER A 60 -9.41 1.85 9.22
CA SER A 60 -10.16 0.75 8.59
C SER A 60 -10.50 1.02 7.13
N LEU A 61 -10.80 2.27 6.77
CA LEU A 61 -11.06 2.68 5.39
C LEU A 61 -9.80 2.62 4.54
N VAL A 62 -8.67 3.11 5.04
CA VAL A 62 -7.37 3.05 4.35
C VAL A 62 -6.99 1.59 4.13
N ARG A 63 -7.08 0.74 5.16
CA ARG A 63 -6.80 -0.69 5.07
C ARG A 63 -7.68 -1.37 4.00
N THR A 64 -8.99 -1.16 4.07
CA THR A 64 -9.94 -1.75 3.10
C THR A 64 -9.66 -1.29 1.68
N TRP A 65 -9.31 -0.02 1.50
CA TRP A 65 -8.98 0.52 0.19
C TRP A 65 -7.70 -0.12 -0.37
N ILE A 66 -6.63 -0.19 0.42
CA ILE A 66 -5.37 -0.82 0.02
C ILE A 66 -5.61 -2.29 -0.40
N LEU A 67 -6.31 -3.06 0.43
CA LEU A 67 -6.65 -4.47 0.15
C LEU A 67 -7.41 -4.63 -1.18
N ARG A 68 -8.34 -3.72 -1.49
CA ARG A 68 -9.12 -3.73 -2.74
C ARG A 68 -8.29 -3.39 -3.98
N THR A 69 -7.08 -2.87 -3.82
CA THR A 69 -6.17 -2.60 -4.96
C THR A 69 -5.23 -3.77 -5.26
N MET A 70 -5.43 -4.94 -4.64
CA MET A 70 -4.61 -6.15 -4.80
C MET A 70 -5.39 -7.24 -5.52
N THR A 71 -4.68 -8.22 -6.07
CA THR A 71 -5.29 -9.50 -6.48
C THR A 71 -5.85 -10.23 -5.25
N LYS A 72 -6.87 -11.08 -5.47
CA LYS A 72 -7.55 -11.81 -4.38
C LYS A 72 -6.57 -12.68 -3.57
N ASP A 73 -5.65 -13.36 -4.24
CA ASP A 73 -4.67 -14.24 -3.59
C ASP A 73 -3.76 -13.46 -2.63
N ILE A 74 -3.28 -12.30 -3.06
CA ILE A 74 -2.44 -11.44 -2.22
C ILE A 74 -3.27 -10.83 -1.10
N MET A 75 -4.46 -10.29 -1.41
CA MET A 75 -5.37 -9.72 -0.41
C MET A 75 -5.63 -10.70 0.75
N ASN A 76 -5.89 -11.97 0.44
CA ASN A 76 -6.15 -13.00 1.46
C ASN A 76 -4.97 -13.20 2.41
N ALA A 77 -3.73 -13.06 1.92
CA ALA A 77 -2.52 -13.18 2.74
C ALA A 77 -2.35 -12.03 3.75
N PHE A 78 -3.06 -10.91 3.57
CA PHE A 78 -2.93 -9.71 4.41
C PHE A 78 -4.26 -9.25 5.05
N LEU A 79 -5.33 -10.02 4.87
CA LEU A 79 -6.68 -9.65 5.32
C LEU A 79 -6.77 -9.35 6.83
N TYR A 80 -5.93 -10.02 7.62
CA TYR A 80 -5.95 -9.96 9.09
C TYR A 80 -5.01 -8.90 9.69
N ALA A 81 -4.34 -8.09 8.86
CA ALA A 81 -3.48 -7.01 9.36
C ALA A 81 -4.29 -6.04 10.23
N ALA A 82 -3.86 -5.79 11.47
CA ALA A 82 -4.66 -5.07 12.46
C ALA A 82 -4.85 -3.58 12.12
N LEU A 83 -3.83 -2.95 11.52
CA LEU A 83 -3.80 -1.51 11.19
C LEU A 83 -3.32 -1.30 9.76
N ALA A 84 -3.65 -0.16 9.16
CA ALA A 84 -3.13 0.23 7.84
C ALA A 84 -1.60 0.29 7.82
N ARG A 85 -0.98 0.77 8.90
CA ARG A 85 0.48 0.79 9.06
C ARG A 85 1.07 -0.62 9.05
N SER A 86 0.50 -1.54 9.85
CA SER A 86 0.96 -2.94 9.92
C SER A 86 0.87 -3.62 8.56
N LEU A 87 -0.27 -3.45 7.87
CA LEU A 87 -0.47 -3.92 6.50
C LEU A 87 0.64 -3.39 5.57
N TRP A 88 0.90 -2.09 5.62
CA TRP A 88 1.90 -1.46 4.78
C TRP A 88 3.31 -1.99 5.05
N THR A 89 3.71 -2.09 6.32
CA THR A 89 5.04 -2.57 6.70
C THR A 89 5.26 -4.03 6.34
N GLU A 90 4.25 -4.89 6.46
CA GLU A 90 4.36 -6.29 6.06
C GLU A 90 4.51 -6.44 4.54
N LEU A 91 3.78 -5.63 3.77
CA LEU A 91 3.92 -5.59 2.31
C LEU A 91 5.31 -5.10 1.90
N GLU A 92 5.80 -4.04 2.53
CA GLU A 92 7.12 -3.47 2.26
C GLU A 92 8.24 -4.45 2.63
N ALA A 93 8.12 -5.15 3.76
CA ALA A 93 9.08 -6.19 4.14
C ALA A 93 9.07 -7.38 3.17
N ARG A 94 7.90 -7.78 2.65
CA ARG A 94 7.78 -8.95 1.77
C ARG A 94 8.15 -8.65 0.31
N TYR A 95 7.81 -7.46 -0.20
CA TYR A 95 7.92 -7.13 -1.62
C TYR A 95 8.80 -5.90 -1.91
N GLY A 96 9.22 -5.15 -0.89
CA GLY A 96 10.08 -3.97 -1.03
C GLY A 96 11.48 -4.30 -1.50
N GLU A 97 12.02 -5.44 -1.10
CA GLU A 97 13.36 -5.88 -1.50
C GLU A 97 13.38 -6.62 -2.85
N SER A 98 12.26 -7.20 -3.27
CA SER A 98 12.20 -8.07 -4.45
C SER A 98 12.31 -7.32 -5.79
N ASP A 99 12.16 -5.99 -5.83
CA ASP A 99 11.83 -5.26 -7.06
C ASP A 99 12.81 -4.16 -7.51
N GLY A 100 14.02 -4.07 -6.94
CA GLY A 100 15.01 -3.08 -7.39
C GLY A 100 16.19 -3.70 -8.14
N PRO A 101 17.19 -4.27 -7.45
CA PRO A 101 18.44 -4.68 -8.10
C PRO A 101 18.39 -6.09 -8.66
N LEU A 102 17.70 -7.02 -7.99
CA LEU A 102 17.76 -8.45 -8.31
C LEU A 102 16.99 -8.79 -9.59
N LEU A 103 15.78 -8.26 -9.75
CA LEU A 103 14.97 -8.47 -10.96
C LEU A 103 15.62 -7.82 -12.19
N TYR A 104 16.20 -6.63 -12.05
CA TYR A 104 16.95 -5.96 -13.12
C TYR A 104 18.22 -6.73 -13.47
N LYS A 105 18.96 -7.24 -12.47
CA LYS A 105 20.16 -8.05 -12.68
C LYS A 105 19.85 -9.36 -13.39
N ILE A 106 18.82 -10.09 -12.94
CA ILE A 106 18.38 -11.34 -13.58
C ILE A 106 17.92 -11.08 -15.02
N ARG A 107 17.12 -10.03 -15.26
CA ARG A 107 16.71 -9.65 -16.63
C ARG A 107 17.91 -9.31 -17.51
N ARG A 108 18.89 -8.58 -16.98
CA ARG A 108 20.10 -8.23 -17.73
C ARG A 108 20.97 -9.45 -18.03
N GLU A 109 21.13 -10.35 -17.07
CA GLU A 109 21.89 -11.60 -17.26
C GLU A 109 21.23 -12.49 -18.32
N ILE A 110 19.91 -12.66 -18.30
CA ILE A 110 19.17 -13.41 -19.33
C ILE A 110 19.30 -12.76 -20.71
N SER A 111 19.15 -11.44 -20.80
CA SER A 111 19.31 -10.70 -22.08
C SER A 111 20.75 -10.66 -22.59
N SER A 112 21.75 -11.06 -21.79
CA SER A 112 23.15 -11.15 -22.23
C SER A 112 23.58 -12.55 -22.69
N ILE A 113 22.71 -13.56 -22.51
CA ILE A 113 22.95 -14.96 -22.89
C ILE A 113 22.23 -15.32 -24.21
N THR A 114 21.44 -14.40 -24.76
CA THR A 114 20.84 -14.50 -26.12
C THR A 114 21.48 -13.47 -27.04
#